data_AF-A0A0B2VLM7-F1
#
_entry.id   AF-A0A0B2VLM7-F1
#
_cell.length_a   1.000
_cell.length_b   1.000
_cell.length_c   1.000
_cell.angle_alpha   90.00
_cell.angle_beta   90.00
_cell.angle_gamma   90.00
#
_symmetry.space_group_name_H-M   'P 1'
#
loop_
_entity.id
_entity.type
_entity.pdbx_description
1 polymer ?
#
loop_
_entity_poly.entity_id
_entity_poly.type
_entity_poly.pdbx_seq_one_letter_code
_entity_poly.pdbx_strand_id
1 'polypeptide(L)'
;MADTSENSPEDGTDCNGAEPMGRFEIPELPSGRTLRFILLSTWDDPHFIGLNTIEVFAANGQRPEIERVETNAKESFGPLESLMYEHGRWPCTDPQRMWTARCDGMTEPVYIIITLKEDECIAMIRVWNYDQSRVYALRGVRDLRIELDGQPIFQGEISCAFTSNSDVHPMGDTILFTTDEAILEKIAENDVCLVDDEVVTSSLDLFAIDPDTRVTNSPSTTSLTSAIVHRPSTGDRKKLRSASRGAPEERVTGAIAEMSVERPSVAPVVDVERDVSELPSVKVLHMELTENWGSPDCIGLTGLQFLGPKGVMLDATGCQITASAASETAQRLLNGRNLTRNRDDMWLISFAPNGPPPRITVTFPEPVPLIDVPCFQRGIAIGKQRETRIHLKAGICVWNYNASPEMSYAGVRSAQLYVNGKPIMGSILLRKAPGYVYFDFVQDIAFNKCILFRPLSRPNTRSINGFIYQLQLLSTWGDEFYIGLNGIEFYDHQDQLIKVHPQNLAAFPESVNILPTVNGDPRTSENLIDGVNDTASASHMWLTPVLPNRYARIFVIFDLPTYVSQIRIYNYRKTPERGVRHITISVDDLIVFSGEVPPSSQEKTALLAVSLRE
;
A
#
# COMPACT_ATOMS: atom_id res chain seq x y z
N MET A 1 20.31 -23.05 72.93
CA MET A 1 18.97 -23.11 72.29
C MET A 1 19.18 -22.41 70.95
N ALA A 2 19.46 -23.15 69.87
CA ALA A 2 18.52 -23.90 69.04
C ALA A 2 17.36 -23.01 68.53
N ASP A 3 16.96 -23.03 67.26
CA ASP A 3 17.52 -23.57 66.00
C ASP A 3 16.62 -23.03 64.87
N THR A 4 17.09 -22.81 63.64
CA THR A 4 16.33 -22.94 62.36
C THR A 4 17.08 -22.38 61.15
N SER A 5 16.88 -23.06 60.02
CA SER A 5 17.57 -22.96 58.73
C SER A 5 16.90 -22.08 57.66
N GLU A 6 17.69 -21.79 56.63
CA GLU A 6 17.38 -21.50 55.21
C GLU A 6 15.94 -21.75 54.70
N ASN A 7 15.36 -20.77 53.98
CA ASN A 7 15.27 -20.80 52.51
C ASN A 7 14.63 -19.53 51.92
N SER A 8 14.96 -19.20 50.68
CA SER A 8 14.32 -18.16 49.86
C SER A 8 13.02 -18.66 49.21
N PRO A 9 12.19 -17.74 48.68
CA PRO A 9 12.09 -17.71 47.21
C PRO A 9 12.12 -16.29 46.61
N GLU A 10 12.29 -16.26 45.30
CA GLU A 10 12.18 -15.08 44.44
C GLU A 10 10.71 -14.63 44.31
N ASP A 11 10.46 -13.33 44.19
CA ASP A 11 9.33 -12.83 43.42
C ASP A 11 9.68 -11.49 42.78
N GLY A 12 9.33 -11.33 41.49
CA GLY A 12 9.70 -10.19 40.67
C GLY A 12 8.47 -9.34 40.34
N THR A 13 8.32 -8.20 41.01
CA THR A 13 7.25 -7.25 40.67
C THR A 13 7.57 -6.47 39.40
N ASP A 14 7.11 -6.99 38.26
CA ASP A 14 6.94 -6.23 37.02
C ASP A 14 5.92 -5.10 37.24
N CYS A 15 6.39 -3.85 37.20
CA CYS A 15 5.54 -2.67 37.31
C CYS A 15 4.92 -2.26 35.95
N ASN A 16 4.05 -3.11 35.39
CA ASN A 16 3.22 -2.79 34.22
C ASN A 16 1.79 -2.38 34.66
N GLY A 17 1.65 -1.16 35.18
CA GLY A 17 0.37 -0.55 35.58
C GLY A 17 -0.41 0.07 34.42
N ALA A 18 -0.44 -0.57 33.24
CA ALA A 18 -1.23 -0.13 32.11
C ALA A 18 -2.48 -1.04 31.99
N GLU A 19 -3.63 -0.54 32.43
CA GLU A 19 -4.89 -1.24 32.15
C GLU A 19 -5.14 -1.31 30.63
N PRO A 20 -5.69 -2.43 30.13
CA PRO A 20 -6.00 -2.55 28.71
C PRO A 20 -7.15 -1.57 28.36
N MET A 21 -6.82 -0.50 27.64
CA MET A 21 -7.84 0.44 27.14
C MET A 21 -8.91 -0.33 26.37
N GLY A 22 -10.16 -0.14 26.79
CA GLY A 22 -11.32 -0.74 26.14
C GLY A 22 -11.38 -0.36 24.66
N ARG A 23 -11.83 -1.33 23.85
CA ARG A 23 -12.10 -1.19 22.42
C ARG A 23 -13.05 0.00 22.17
N PHE A 24 -12.47 1.11 21.72
CA PHE A 24 -13.21 2.32 21.38
C PHE A 24 -14.01 2.10 20.10
N GLU A 25 -15.29 2.47 20.10
CA GLU A 25 -16.19 2.36 18.96
C GLU A 25 -16.89 3.70 18.72
N ILE A 26 -16.86 4.18 17.47
CA ILE A 26 -17.51 5.43 17.05
C ILE A 26 -19.03 5.30 17.32
N PRO A 27 -19.66 6.21 18.09
CA PRO A 27 -21.08 6.17 18.39
C PRO A 27 -21.93 6.50 17.15
N GLU A 28 -23.17 6.01 17.16
CA GLU A 28 -24.15 6.32 16.11
C GLU A 28 -24.94 7.57 16.51
N LEU A 29 -25.05 8.54 15.60
CA LEU A 29 -25.75 9.82 15.73
C LEU A 29 -25.57 10.50 17.12
N PRO A 30 -24.33 10.73 17.59
CA PRO A 30 -24.10 11.35 18.89
C PRO A 30 -24.71 12.75 18.93
N SER A 31 -25.51 13.01 19.97
CA SER A 31 -26.20 14.28 20.18
C SER A 31 -25.50 15.12 21.25
N GLY A 32 -25.40 16.43 21.02
CA GLY A 32 -24.79 17.35 21.98
C GLY A 32 -24.48 18.71 21.38
N ARG A 33 -23.82 19.57 22.15
CA ARG A 33 -23.61 20.99 21.83
C ARG A 33 -22.15 21.40 21.69
N THR A 34 -21.24 20.77 22.43
CA THR A 34 -19.84 21.21 22.52
C THR A 34 -18.91 20.19 21.87
N LEU A 35 -18.44 20.46 20.66
CA LEU A 35 -17.41 19.66 20.01
C LEU A 35 -16.03 20.12 20.46
N ARG A 36 -15.15 19.18 20.83
CA ARG A 36 -13.76 19.44 21.21
C ARG A 36 -12.81 18.57 20.39
N PHE A 37 -12.06 19.20 19.51
CA PHE A 37 -11.03 18.59 18.66
C PHE A 37 -9.69 18.68 19.39
N ILE A 38 -9.15 17.55 19.84
CA ILE A 38 -7.88 17.43 20.55
C ILE A 38 -6.82 16.95 19.56
N LEU A 39 -5.85 17.82 19.27
CA LEU A 39 -4.84 17.62 18.25
C LEU A 39 -3.62 16.95 18.91
N LEU A 40 -3.47 15.64 18.73
CA LEU A 40 -2.54 14.81 19.53
C LEU A 40 -1.11 14.78 18.97
N SER A 41 -0.97 14.85 17.64
CA SER A 41 0.34 14.84 16.97
C SER A 41 0.31 15.56 15.61
N THR A 42 1.49 15.90 15.09
CA THR A 42 1.71 16.43 13.73
C THR A 42 2.25 15.34 12.81
N TRP A 43 2.34 15.63 11.50
CA TRP A 43 2.95 14.72 10.53
C TRP A 43 4.49 14.68 10.62
N ASP A 44 5.19 15.83 10.68
CA ASP A 44 6.64 15.90 11.02
C ASP A 44 7.13 17.32 11.44
N ASP A 45 6.26 18.31 11.73
CA ASP A 45 6.67 19.62 12.29
C ASP A 45 6.67 19.57 13.84
N PRO A 46 7.82 19.82 14.52
CA PRO A 46 7.91 19.72 15.98
C PRO A 46 7.49 21.00 16.74
N HIS A 47 7.17 22.10 16.05
CA HIS A 47 6.84 23.39 16.68
C HIS A 47 5.40 23.84 16.42
N PHE A 48 4.83 23.51 15.25
CA PHE A 48 3.51 24.01 14.83
C PHE A 48 2.57 22.90 14.40
N ILE A 49 1.32 22.99 14.88
CA ILE A 49 0.19 22.14 14.47
C ILE A 49 -0.89 23.00 13.81
N GLY A 50 -1.56 22.50 12.79
CA GLY A 50 -2.55 23.27 12.04
C GLY A 50 -3.61 22.44 11.34
N LEU A 51 -4.70 23.10 10.99
CA LEU A 51 -5.82 22.58 10.20
C LEU A 51 -6.24 23.65 9.19
N ASN A 52 -6.84 23.24 8.07
CA ASN A 52 -7.44 24.17 7.13
C ASN A 52 -8.92 24.41 7.50
N THR A 53 -9.73 23.36 7.51
CA THR A 53 -11.20 23.44 7.65
C THR A 53 -11.72 22.31 8.52
N ILE A 54 -12.77 22.59 9.29
CA ILE A 54 -13.66 21.63 9.93
C ILE A 54 -15.09 21.93 9.46
N GLU A 55 -15.78 20.92 8.95
CA GLU A 55 -17.18 20.96 8.56
C GLU A 55 -17.98 19.93 9.34
N VAL A 56 -19.21 20.27 9.69
CA VAL A 56 -20.10 19.45 10.53
C VAL A 56 -21.49 19.44 9.91
N PHE A 57 -22.09 18.26 9.77
CA PHE A 57 -23.48 18.09 9.35
C PHE A 57 -24.29 17.38 10.42
N ALA A 58 -25.51 17.87 10.65
CA ALA A 58 -26.49 17.24 11.51
C ALA A 58 -27.35 16.21 10.75
N ALA A 59 -28.12 15.41 11.49
CA ALA A 59 -29.02 14.37 10.99
C ALA A 59 -30.15 14.86 10.05
N ASN A 60 -30.34 16.18 9.95
CA ASN A 60 -31.25 16.84 9.01
C ASN A 60 -30.59 17.16 7.65
N GLY A 61 -29.29 16.88 7.48
CA GLY A 61 -28.50 17.22 6.28
C GLY A 61 -27.95 18.65 6.27
N GLN A 62 -28.27 19.48 7.26
CA GLN A 62 -27.82 20.87 7.35
C GLN A 62 -26.55 21.00 8.20
N ARG A 63 -25.84 22.13 8.04
CA ARG A 63 -24.73 22.52 8.90
C ARG A 63 -25.29 23.23 10.14
N PRO A 64 -24.93 22.80 11.37
CA PRO A 64 -25.33 23.48 12.61
C PRO A 64 -24.95 24.96 12.66
N GLU A 65 -25.78 25.78 13.31
CA GLU A 65 -25.38 27.15 13.65
C GLU A 65 -24.35 27.16 14.79
N ILE A 66 -23.21 27.82 14.55
CA ILE A 66 -22.11 27.93 15.50
C ILE A 66 -22.29 29.18 16.36
N GLU A 67 -22.25 29.00 17.69
CA GLU A 67 -22.31 30.10 18.65
C GLU A 67 -20.95 30.77 18.82
N ARG A 68 -19.86 29.98 18.92
CA ARG A 68 -18.48 30.44 19.12
C ARG A 68 -17.46 29.32 18.91
N VAL A 69 -16.21 29.70 18.62
CA VAL A 69 -15.05 28.80 18.52
C VAL A 69 -13.93 29.29 19.45
N GLU A 70 -13.22 28.39 20.11
CA GLU A 70 -12.14 28.68 21.08
C GLU A 70 -10.95 27.73 20.93
N THR A 71 -9.76 28.11 21.41
CA THR A 71 -8.58 27.23 21.48
C THR A 71 -7.76 27.50 22.75
N ASN A 72 -6.99 26.50 23.21
CA ASN A 72 -5.99 26.67 24.28
C ASN A 72 -4.61 27.11 23.77
N ALA A 73 -4.43 27.29 22.46
CA ALA A 73 -3.19 27.75 21.88
C ALA A 73 -2.79 29.13 22.44
N LYS A 74 -1.60 29.24 23.04
CA LYS A 74 -1.07 30.51 23.56
C LYS A 74 -0.62 31.46 22.44
N GLU A 75 -0.28 30.90 21.29
CA GLU A 75 0.20 31.58 20.10
C GLU A 75 -0.36 30.85 18.88
N SER A 76 -1.12 31.55 18.06
CA SER A 76 -1.76 31.03 16.85
C SER A 76 -1.71 32.05 15.71
N PHE A 77 -1.69 31.54 14.49
CA PHE A 77 -1.65 32.32 13.24
C PHE A 77 -2.84 31.91 12.37
N GLY A 78 -3.42 32.87 11.64
CA GLY A 78 -4.74 32.72 11.02
C GLY A 78 -5.88 32.93 12.04
N PRO A 79 -7.01 33.53 11.63
CA PRO A 79 -8.20 33.62 12.48
C PRO A 79 -8.79 32.22 12.71
N LEU A 80 -9.21 31.93 13.94
CA LEU A 80 -9.77 30.61 14.30
C LEU A 80 -11.10 30.35 13.58
N GLU A 81 -11.83 31.41 13.27
CA GLU A 81 -13.05 31.45 12.48
C GLU A 81 -12.85 30.88 11.07
N SER A 82 -11.64 31.00 10.48
CA SER A 82 -11.35 30.44 9.17
C SER A 82 -11.27 28.92 9.10
N LEU A 83 -11.35 28.23 10.25
CA LEU A 83 -11.59 26.78 10.27
C LEU A 83 -13.05 26.43 9.93
N MET A 84 -14.01 27.33 10.06
CA MET A 84 -15.45 27.03 9.99
C MET A 84 -16.03 27.32 8.61
N TYR A 85 -17.07 26.58 8.19
CA TYR A 85 -17.77 26.78 6.92
C TYR A 85 -18.46 28.17 6.84
N GLU A 86 -17.76 29.19 6.34
CA GLU A 86 -18.28 30.52 5.99
C GLU A 86 -18.53 30.68 4.46
N HIS A 87 -19.77 30.96 4.08
CA HIS A 87 -20.13 31.53 2.76
C HIS A 87 -19.63 30.78 1.50
N GLY A 88 -19.48 29.45 1.55
CA GLY A 88 -19.21 28.63 0.36
C GLY A 88 -17.83 28.80 -0.28
N ARG A 89 -16.78 29.07 0.49
CA ARG A 89 -15.38 29.13 0.01
C ARG A 89 -14.52 28.05 0.66
N TRP A 90 -14.43 26.87 0.02
CA TRP A 90 -13.80 25.67 0.58
C TRP A 90 -12.78 25.02 -0.35
N PRO A 91 -11.68 24.45 0.19
CA PRO A 91 -11.10 24.75 1.50
C PRO A 91 -10.57 26.21 1.56
N CYS A 92 -10.07 26.67 2.71
CA CYS A 92 -9.47 28.01 2.81
C CYS A 92 -8.21 28.10 1.93
N THR A 93 -8.24 28.88 0.85
CA THR A 93 -7.13 29.00 -0.12
C THR A 93 -6.15 30.14 0.18
N ASP A 94 -6.31 30.85 1.30
CA ASP A 94 -5.44 31.97 1.70
C ASP A 94 -4.41 31.52 2.77
N PRO A 95 -3.11 31.40 2.43
CA PRO A 95 -2.03 31.08 3.36
C PRO A 95 -1.92 31.93 4.62
N GLN A 96 -2.48 33.15 4.63
CA GLN A 96 -2.48 34.06 5.79
C GLN A 96 -3.67 33.83 6.72
N ARG A 97 -4.68 33.06 6.27
CA ARG A 97 -5.90 32.75 7.01
C ARG A 97 -6.00 31.30 7.48
N MET A 98 -5.29 30.37 6.85
CA MET A 98 -5.18 28.98 7.34
C MET A 98 -4.67 28.96 8.78
N TRP A 99 -5.35 28.20 9.64
CA TRP A 99 -5.08 28.24 11.08
C TRP A 99 -3.92 27.33 11.50
N THR A 100 -3.02 27.87 12.31
CA THR A 100 -1.95 27.13 12.99
C THR A 100 -1.80 27.60 14.42
N ALA A 101 -1.30 26.71 15.28
CA ALA A 101 -0.94 26.97 16.66
C ALA A 101 0.48 26.50 16.94
N ARG A 102 1.19 27.22 17.81
CA ARG A 102 2.47 26.75 18.34
C ARG A 102 2.24 25.71 19.42
N CYS A 103 2.78 24.50 19.24
CA CYS A 103 2.58 23.36 20.13
C CYS A 103 3.81 22.99 20.98
N ASP A 104 5.01 23.50 20.66
CA ASP A 104 6.19 23.23 21.48
C ASP A 104 6.08 23.82 22.89
N GLY A 105 6.47 23.04 23.90
CA GLY A 105 6.44 23.46 25.31
C GLY A 105 5.05 23.55 25.95
N MET A 106 4.01 23.04 25.30
CA MET A 106 2.68 22.88 25.91
C MET A 106 2.62 21.65 26.83
N THR A 107 1.95 21.78 27.98
CA THR A 107 1.78 20.68 28.96
C THR A 107 0.59 19.77 28.66
N GLU A 108 -0.32 20.23 27.80
CA GLU A 108 -1.48 19.50 27.29
C GLU A 108 -1.53 19.67 25.77
N PRO A 109 -2.14 18.73 25.02
CA PRO A 109 -2.33 18.87 23.58
C PRO A 109 -3.08 20.16 23.21
N VAL A 110 -2.79 20.70 22.03
CA VAL A 110 -3.58 21.80 21.48
C VAL A 110 -4.99 21.28 21.19
N TYR A 111 -6.01 22.07 21.53
CA TYR A 111 -7.39 21.74 21.20
C TYR A 111 -8.17 22.94 20.67
N ILE A 112 -9.21 22.63 19.90
CA ILE A 112 -10.20 23.58 19.38
C ILE A 112 -11.57 23.16 19.96
N ILE A 113 -12.34 24.12 20.46
CA ILE A 113 -13.71 23.92 20.92
C ILE A 113 -14.65 24.65 19.96
N ILE A 114 -15.66 23.97 19.45
CA ILE A 114 -16.78 24.55 18.69
C ILE A 114 -18.02 24.41 19.58
N THR A 115 -18.62 25.54 19.97
CA THR A 115 -19.91 25.54 20.67
C THR A 115 -21.02 25.76 19.63
N LEU A 116 -21.93 24.80 19.52
CA LEU A 116 -23.14 24.92 18.71
C LEU A 116 -24.19 25.74 19.45
N LYS A 117 -25.08 26.39 18.70
CA LYS A 117 -26.15 27.25 19.24
C LYS A 117 -27.26 26.44 19.93
N GLU A 118 -27.53 25.25 19.42
CA GLU A 118 -28.51 24.28 19.91
C GLU A 118 -27.86 22.89 20.03
N ASP A 119 -28.53 21.96 20.68
CA ASP A 119 -28.06 20.57 20.80
C ASP A 119 -28.38 19.83 19.49
N GLU A 120 -27.34 19.29 18.83
CA GLU A 120 -27.44 18.77 17.46
C GLU A 120 -27.08 17.28 17.40
N CYS A 121 -27.81 16.51 16.59
CA CYS A 121 -27.48 15.11 16.30
C CYS A 121 -26.46 15.08 15.17
N ILE A 122 -25.18 14.86 15.48
CA ILE A 122 -24.09 14.91 14.51
C ILE A 122 -24.14 13.65 13.63
N ALA A 123 -24.18 13.84 12.31
CA ALA A 123 -24.23 12.75 11.33
C ALA A 123 -22.93 12.60 10.54
N MET A 124 -22.22 13.70 10.27
CA MET A 124 -20.92 13.70 9.60
C MET A 124 -20.04 14.84 10.12
N ILE A 125 -18.74 14.58 10.27
CA ILE A 125 -17.71 15.61 10.44
C ILE A 125 -16.66 15.40 9.34
N ARG A 126 -16.23 16.47 8.68
CA ARG A 126 -15.19 16.45 7.66
C ARG A 126 -14.06 17.40 8.05
N VAL A 127 -12.82 16.94 7.92
CA VAL A 127 -11.62 17.68 8.36
C VAL A 127 -10.64 17.82 7.21
N TRP A 128 -10.37 19.05 6.77
CA TRP A 128 -9.27 19.34 5.87
C TRP A 128 -8.03 19.70 6.66
N ASN A 129 -6.97 18.96 6.40
CA ASN A 129 -5.69 19.14 7.05
C ASN A 129 -4.93 20.36 6.49
N TYR A 130 -3.87 20.79 7.17
CA TYR A 130 -3.12 22.00 6.79
C TYR A 130 -2.40 21.85 5.44
N ASP A 131 -2.66 22.75 4.49
CA ASP A 131 -2.29 22.61 3.07
C ASP A 131 -1.63 23.87 2.46
N GLN A 132 -1.05 24.74 3.29
CA GLN A 132 -0.39 25.98 2.84
C GLN A 132 0.70 25.75 1.76
N SER A 133 1.46 24.67 1.90
CA SER A 133 2.39 24.18 0.89
C SER A 133 2.77 22.74 1.19
N ARG A 134 3.31 22.01 0.21
CA ARG A 134 3.83 20.64 0.38
C ARG A 134 4.84 20.50 1.53
N VAL A 135 5.61 21.54 1.84
CA VAL A 135 6.58 21.52 2.96
C VAL A 135 5.88 21.79 4.29
N TYR A 136 4.96 22.75 4.33
CA TYR A 136 4.23 23.09 5.55
C TYR A 136 3.10 22.11 5.89
N ALA A 137 2.72 21.22 4.97
CA ALA A 137 1.80 20.10 5.18
C ALA A 137 2.16 19.23 6.40
N LEU A 138 3.45 19.18 6.76
CA LEU A 138 3.98 18.46 7.91
C LEU A 138 3.50 19.02 9.27
N ARG A 139 2.95 20.24 9.28
CA ARG A 139 2.22 20.87 10.40
C ARG A 139 0.80 20.33 10.56
N GLY A 140 0.29 19.63 9.56
CA GLY A 140 -1.03 19.04 9.62
C GLY A 140 -1.17 18.09 10.81
N VAL A 141 -2.36 18.06 11.39
CA VAL A 141 -2.71 17.11 12.45
C VAL A 141 -2.58 15.69 11.89
N ARG A 142 -1.88 14.83 12.62
CA ARG A 142 -1.79 13.40 12.30
C ARG A 142 -2.74 12.60 13.18
N ASP A 143 -2.54 12.57 14.49
CA ASP A 143 -3.46 11.91 15.41
C ASP A 143 -4.50 12.90 15.95
N LEU A 144 -5.79 12.59 15.82
CA LEU A 144 -6.92 13.42 16.24
C LEU A 144 -7.87 12.64 17.17
N ARG A 145 -8.34 13.30 18.23
CA ARG A 145 -9.49 12.87 19.05
C ARG A 145 -10.57 13.94 19.02
N ILE A 146 -11.84 13.54 18.89
CA ILE A 146 -12.99 14.44 18.95
C ILE A 146 -13.89 14.01 20.11
N GLU A 147 -14.30 14.95 20.94
CA GLU A 147 -15.25 14.76 22.02
C GLU A 147 -16.51 15.60 21.76
N LEU A 148 -17.68 15.10 22.15
CA LEU A 148 -18.95 15.83 22.18
C LEU A 148 -19.44 15.88 23.62
N ASP A 149 -19.59 17.08 24.19
CA ASP A 149 -19.89 17.34 25.60
C ASP A 149 -19.04 16.51 26.59
N GLY A 150 -17.76 16.34 26.24
CA GLY A 150 -16.77 15.60 27.02
C GLY A 150 -16.77 14.08 26.82
N GLN A 151 -17.67 13.51 26.00
CA GLN A 151 -17.64 12.10 25.62
C GLN A 151 -16.86 11.91 24.31
N PRO A 152 -15.89 11.00 24.21
CA PRO A 152 -15.15 10.78 22.97
C PRO A 152 -16.06 10.17 21.89
N ILE A 153 -16.14 10.81 20.72
CA ILE A 153 -16.91 10.36 19.56
C ILE A 153 -16.00 9.88 18.42
N PHE A 154 -14.74 10.34 18.35
CA PHE A 154 -13.76 9.85 17.38
C PHE A 154 -12.34 9.82 17.98
N GLN A 155 -11.53 8.85 17.56
CA GLN A 155 -10.08 8.84 17.80
C GLN A 155 -9.39 8.07 16.67
N GLY A 156 -8.49 8.71 15.92
CA GLY A 156 -7.83 8.11 14.75
C GLY A 156 -6.79 9.00 14.07
N GLU A 157 -6.14 8.47 13.03
CA GLU A 157 -5.18 9.20 12.18
C GLU A 157 -5.91 9.96 11.06
N ILE A 158 -5.47 11.19 10.76
CA ILE A 158 -5.96 12.10 9.72
C ILE A 158 -4.89 12.30 8.65
N SER A 159 -5.27 12.13 7.39
CA SER A 159 -4.43 12.23 6.19
C SER A 159 -3.68 13.57 6.10
N CYS A 160 -2.40 13.53 5.73
CA CYS A 160 -1.66 14.72 5.33
C CYS A 160 -2.30 15.35 4.07
N ALA A 161 -2.42 16.68 4.03
CA ALA A 161 -3.15 17.33 2.93
C ALA A 161 -2.49 17.14 1.55
N PHE A 162 -1.16 17.05 1.50
CA PHE A 162 -0.42 16.69 0.30
C PHE A 162 0.03 15.23 0.38
N THR A 163 -0.87 14.32 0.01
CA THR A 163 -0.45 12.96 -0.36
C THR A 163 0.24 12.98 -1.72
N SER A 164 0.99 11.94 -2.06
CA SER A 164 1.85 11.91 -3.26
C SER A 164 1.15 12.03 -4.63
N ASN A 165 -0.18 12.09 -4.67
CA ASN A 165 -0.99 11.85 -5.88
C ASN A 165 -2.07 12.92 -6.16
N SER A 166 -1.98 14.13 -5.58
CA SER A 166 -3.04 15.15 -5.67
C SER A 166 -2.76 16.27 -6.70
N ASP A 167 -3.10 16.03 -7.96
CA ASP A 167 -3.46 17.11 -8.93
C ASP A 167 -4.95 17.53 -8.77
N VAL A 168 -5.66 16.91 -7.82
CA VAL A 168 -7.04 17.22 -7.41
C VAL A 168 -7.01 17.72 -5.96
N HIS A 169 -7.75 18.78 -5.64
CA HIS A 169 -7.85 19.29 -4.28
C HIS A 169 -8.35 18.20 -3.32
N PRO A 170 -7.74 17.99 -2.14
CA PRO A 170 -8.15 16.94 -1.22
C PRO A 170 -9.57 17.22 -0.68
N MET A 171 -10.48 16.24 -0.78
CA MET A 171 -11.88 16.34 -0.34
C MET A 171 -12.08 16.35 1.20
N GLY A 172 -10.99 16.40 1.98
CA GLY A 172 -11.02 16.30 3.43
C GLY A 172 -11.27 14.88 3.94
N ASP A 173 -10.79 14.59 5.15
CA ASP A 173 -11.05 13.31 5.81
C ASP A 173 -12.45 13.33 6.42
N THR A 174 -13.33 12.50 5.88
CA THR A 174 -14.74 12.40 6.29
C THR A 174 -14.94 11.30 7.35
N ILE A 175 -15.59 11.67 8.46
CA ILE A 175 -15.96 10.83 9.61
C ILE A 175 -17.49 10.75 9.66
N LEU A 176 -18.04 9.56 9.44
CA LEU A 176 -19.48 9.30 9.45
C LEU A 176 -19.93 8.72 10.80
N PHE A 177 -21.06 9.24 11.30
CA PHE A 177 -21.73 8.78 12.52
C PHE A 177 -23.09 8.13 12.22
N THR A 178 -23.43 7.93 10.95
CA THR A 178 -24.66 7.28 10.51
C THR A 178 -24.42 6.36 9.32
N THR A 179 -25.28 5.36 9.16
CA THR A 179 -25.43 4.55 7.94
C THR A 179 -26.88 4.59 7.42
N ASP A 180 -27.69 5.55 7.88
CA ASP A 180 -29.07 5.75 7.40
C ASP A 180 -29.03 6.47 6.05
N GLU A 181 -29.43 5.76 4.99
CA GLU A 181 -29.50 6.26 3.61
C GLU A 181 -30.30 7.57 3.52
N ALA A 182 -31.40 7.71 4.26
CA ALA A 182 -32.24 8.91 4.25
C ALA A 182 -31.66 10.09 5.05
N ILE A 183 -30.55 9.90 5.77
CA ILE A 183 -29.75 10.99 6.34
C ILE A 183 -28.60 11.33 5.38
N LEU A 184 -27.97 10.32 4.78
CA LEU A 184 -26.89 10.49 3.79
C LEU A 184 -27.38 11.23 2.53
N GLU A 185 -28.57 10.92 2.02
CA GLU A 185 -29.21 11.66 0.91
C GLU A 185 -29.37 13.15 1.24
N LYS A 186 -29.87 13.48 2.45
CA LYS A 186 -30.04 14.89 2.88
C LYS A 186 -28.71 15.61 3.07
N ILE A 187 -27.67 14.91 3.51
CA ILE A 187 -26.32 15.47 3.54
C ILE A 187 -25.88 15.77 2.12
N ALA A 188 -26.03 14.82 1.18
CA ALA A 188 -25.62 14.99 -0.21
C ALA A 188 -26.34 16.16 -0.91
N GLU A 189 -27.65 16.34 -0.69
CA GLU A 189 -28.43 17.49 -1.19
C GLU A 189 -27.88 18.86 -0.74
N ASN A 190 -27.11 18.91 0.36
CA ASN A 190 -26.61 20.12 0.99
C ASN A 190 -25.07 20.19 1.06
N ASP A 191 -24.39 19.20 0.49
CA ASP A 191 -22.94 19.10 0.44
C ASP A 191 -22.41 19.68 -0.87
N VAL A 192 -22.04 20.97 -0.82
CA VAL A 192 -21.53 21.72 -1.98
C VAL A 192 -20.31 21.05 -2.61
N CYS A 193 -19.53 20.26 -1.86
CA CYS A 193 -18.41 19.50 -2.40
C CYS A 193 -18.82 18.37 -3.37
N LEU A 194 -20.11 18.00 -3.43
CA LEU A 194 -20.67 17.08 -4.43
C LEU A 194 -21.34 17.82 -5.61
N VAL A 195 -21.59 19.12 -5.48
CA VAL A 195 -22.31 19.93 -6.49
C VAL A 195 -21.37 20.51 -7.55
N ASP A 196 -20.10 20.78 -7.22
CA ASP A 196 -19.13 21.29 -8.20
C ASP A 196 -18.76 20.28 -9.32
N ASP A 197 -19.09 18.99 -9.17
CA ASP A 197 -19.00 17.98 -10.24
C ASP A 197 -20.14 18.09 -11.28
N GLU A 198 -21.20 18.88 -11.04
CA GLU A 198 -22.31 19.05 -11.99
C GLU A 198 -21.92 19.84 -13.27
N VAL A 199 -20.72 20.42 -13.38
CA VAL A 199 -20.27 21.10 -14.62
C VAL A 199 -19.92 20.12 -15.76
N VAL A 200 -20.27 18.82 -15.62
CA VAL A 200 -20.35 17.87 -16.74
C VAL A 200 -21.79 17.36 -17.01
N THR A 201 -22.83 17.93 -16.39
CA THR A 201 -24.23 17.70 -16.81
C THR A 201 -24.58 18.51 -18.08
N SER A 202 -23.83 18.26 -19.17
CA SER A 202 -24.09 18.78 -20.51
C SER A 202 -23.94 17.66 -21.53
N SER A 203 -24.83 16.67 -21.45
CA SER A 203 -24.92 15.54 -22.38
C SER A 203 -26.32 14.95 -22.56
N LEU A 204 -27.35 15.47 -21.86
CA LEU A 204 -28.72 14.96 -21.87
C LEU A 204 -29.76 15.93 -22.45
N ASP A 205 -29.32 16.99 -23.13
CA ASP A 205 -30.20 17.98 -23.78
C ASP A 205 -30.27 17.81 -25.31
N LEU A 206 -30.29 16.54 -25.76
CA LEU A 206 -30.41 16.17 -27.16
C LEU A 206 -31.35 14.96 -27.35
N PHE A 207 -32.60 15.07 -26.90
CA PHE A 207 -33.78 14.45 -27.55
C PHE A 207 -35.11 15.10 -27.09
N ALA A 208 -35.18 16.43 -27.14
CA ALA A 208 -36.47 17.14 -27.06
C ALA A 208 -37.16 17.14 -28.43
N ILE A 209 -37.92 16.08 -28.73
CA ILE A 209 -39.01 16.11 -29.72
C ILE A 209 -40.31 15.79 -28.98
N ASP A 210 -41.06 16.83 -28.63
CA ASP A 210 -42.49 16.73 -28.36
C ASP A 210 -43.19 16.57 -29.73
N PRO A 211 -44.14 15.63 -29.88
CA PRO A 211 -45.51 16.06 -29.61
C PRO A 211 -46.39 15.04 -28.87
N ASP A 212 -47.27 15.62 -28.03
CA ASP A 212 -48.63 15.19 -27.70
C ASP A 212 -48.87 14.10 -26.61
N THR A 213 -49.30 14.62 -25.45
CA THR A 213 -50.61 14.27 -24.84
C THR A 213 -50.72 13.09 -23.85
N ARG A 214 -50.65 13.46 -22.55
CA ARG A 214 -51.53 13.08 -21.39
C ARG A 214 -51.37 11.75 -20.59
N VAL A 215 -50.94 11.95 -19.33
CA VAL A 215 -51.53 11.51 -18.03
C VAL A 215 -51.98 10.04 -17.81
N THR A 216 -51.38 9.31 -16.85
CA THR A 216 -52.00 8.90 -15.55
C THR A 216 -51.18 7.88 -14.71
N ASN A 217 -51.19 8.11 -13.38
CA ASN A 217 -51.18 7.16 -12.25
C ASN A 217 -49.95 6.27 -11.91
N SER A 218 -49.54 6.38 -10.64
CA SER A 218 -48.73 5.49 -9.79
C SER A 218 -49.52 4.23 -9.33
N PRO A 219 -49.05 3.40 -8.36
CA PRO A 219 -47.68 2.99 -7.95
C PRO A 219 -47.55 1.45 -7.77
N SER A 220 -46.35 0.93 -7.48
CA SER A 220 -46.22 -0.35 -6.72
C SER A 220 -44.89 -0.50 -5.97
N THR A 221 -45.00 -0.79 -4.67
CA THR A 221 -43.92 -1.09 -3.72
C THR A 221 -43.47 -2.55 -3.79
N THR A 222 -42.19 -2.82 -3.52
CA THR A 222 -41.80 -4.06 -2.82
C THR A 222 -40.60 -3.82 -1.88
N SER A 223 -40.86 -3.82 -0.58
CA SER A 223 -39.90 -4.04 0.51
C SER A 223 -39.78 -5.57 0.73
N LEU A 224 -38.81 -6.22 1.37
CA LEU A 224 -37.59 -5.90 2.12
C LEU A 224 -36.90 -7.27 2.34
N THR A 225 -35.58 -7.36 2.46
CA THR A 225 -34.96 -8.29 3.43
C THR A 225 -33.61 -7.76 3.90
N SER A 226 -33.53 -7.45 5.18
CA SER A 226 -32.36 -6.97 5.89
C SER A 226 -31.23 -8.00 5.98
N ALA A 227 -29.99 -7.57 5.73
CA ALA A 227 -28.79 -8.22 6.27
C ALA A 227 -28.22 -7.32 7.38
N ILE A 228 -28.10 -7.85 8.60
CA ILE A 228 -27.67 -7.09 9.78
C ILE A 228 -26.18 -6.78 9.65
N VAL A 229 -25.83 -5.49 9.60
CA VAL A 229 -24.44 -5.01 9.54
C VAL A 229 -23.87 -4.93 10.96
N HIS A 230 -22.86 -5.75 11.25
CA HIS A 230 -22.09 -5.63 12.50
C HIS A 230 -20.87 -4.73 12.30
N ARG A 231 -20.70 -3.79 13.24
CA ARG A 231 -19.62 -2.78 13.28
C ARG A 231 -18.21 -3.41 13.27
N PRO A 232 -17.27 -2.91 12.45
CA PRO A 232 -15.86 -3.31 12.50
C PRO A 232 -15.15 -2.70 13.71
N SER A 233 -14.15 -3.40 14.24
CA SER A 233 -13.32 -2.94 15.34
C SER A 233 -11.84 -2.92 15.00
N THR A 234 -11.13 -1.92 15.50
CA THR A 234 -9.67 -1.84 15.48
C THR A 234 -9.06 -2.82 16.49
N GLY A 235 -8.16 -3.70 16.02
CA GLY A 235 -7.28 -4.50 16.88
C GLY A 235 -7.13 -5.99 16.51
N ASP A 236 -5.87 -6.41 16.33
CA ASP A 236 -5.33 -7.78 16.36
C ASP A 236 -5.81 -8.88 15.38
N ARG A 237 -4.86 -9.36 14.56
CA ARG A 237 -4.69 -10.80 14.27
C ARG A 237 -3.26 -11.24 14.51
N LYS A 238 -3.02 -11.85 15.68
CA LYS A 238 -1.83 -12.69 15.91
C LYS A 238 -1.86 -13.95 15.03
N LYS A 239 -0.65 -14.46 14.76
CA LYS A 239 -0.31 -15.69 14.03
C LYS A 239 -1.29 -16.85 14.23
N LEU A 240 -1.62 -17.56 13.15
CA LEU A 240 -1.71 -19.01 13.18
C LEU A 240 -1.17 -19.61 11.87
N ARG A 241 -0.09 -20.40 11.99
CA ARG A 241 0.41 -21.26 10.91
C ARG A 241 -0.03 -22.71 11.18
N SER A 242 -0.13 -23.49 10.10
CA SER A 242 -0.20 -24.95 10.03
C SER A 242 -1.33 -25.68 10.77
N ALA A 243 -2.20 -26.32 9.99
CA ALA A 243 -2.59 -27.71 10.21
C ALA A 243 -2.85 -28.39 8.86
N SER A 244 -1.91 -29.19 8.37
CA SER A 244 -2.14 -30.09 7.24
C SER A 244 -3.02 -31.26 7.69
N ARG A 245 -4.12 -31.49 6.97
CA ARG A 245 -4.89 -32.75 7.04
C ARG A 245 -5.23 -33.18 5.62
N GLY A 246 -4.77 -34.38 5.26
CA GLY A 246 -5.06 -34.99 3.97
C GLY A 246 -6.50 -35.48 3.87
N ALA A 247 -6.99 -35.59 2.65
CA ALA A 247 -8.20 -36.30 2.27
C ALA A 247 -7.81 -37.43 1.27
N PRO A 248 -8.58 -38.54 1.21
CA PRO A 248 -8.10 -39.80 0.65
C PRO A 248 -8.28 -39.93 -0.87
N GLU A 249 -7.57 -40.89 -1.45
CA GLU A 249 -7.79 -41.37 -2.82
C GLU A 249 -9.13 -42.12 -2.93
N GLU A 250 -9.91 -41.85 -3.99
CA GLU A 250 -10.86 -42.82 -4.53
C GLU A 250 -10.52 -43.13 -5.99
N ARG A 251 -10.46 -44.44 -6.29
CA ARG A 251 -10.23 -44.98 -7.64
C ARG A 251 -11.57 -45.20 -8.33
N VAL A 252 -11.68 -44.80 -9.59
CA VAL A 252 -12.65 -45.38 -10.52
C VAL A 252 -11.92 -45.86 -11.77
N THR A 253 -12.20 -47.11 -12.15
CA THR A 253 -11.53 -47.86 -13.22
C THR A 253 -12.30 -47.81 -14.54
N GLY A 254 -11.61 -47.69 -15.68
CA GLY A 254 -12.22 -47.87 -17.01
C GLY A 254 -11.20 -47.92 -18.15
N ALA A 255 -11.25 -48.99 -18.96
CA ALA A 255 -10.48 -49.21 -20.19
C ALA A 255 -11.44 -49.89 -21.22
N ILE A 256 -11.14 -50.14 -22.50
CA ILE A 256 -9.89 -50.28 -23.30
C ILE A 256 -10.16 -49.57 -24.66
N ALA A 257 -9.24 -48.88 -25.34
CA ALA A 257 -8.29 -49.49 -26.28
C ALA A 257 -7.33 -48.49 -26.96
N GLU A 258 -6.10 -48.94 -27.23
CA GLU A 258 -5.09 -48.24 -28.04
C GLU A 258 -4.97 -48.83 -29.46
N MET A 259 -4.41 -48.05 -30.39
CA MET A 259 -3.49 -48.58 -31.44
C MET A 259 -2.42 -47.54 -31.83
N SER A 260 -1.18 -47.73 -31.31
CA SER A 260 0.14 -47.53 -31.97
C SER A 260 0.48 -46.20 -32.72
N VAL A 261 1.70 -45.63 -32.67
CA VAL A 261 3.03 -46.28 -32.87
C VAL A 261 4.17 -45.64 -32.03
N GLU A 262 4.98 -46.55 -31.48
CA GLU A 262 6.34 -46.54 -30.90
C GLU A 262 7.26 -45.29 -30.83
N ARG A 263 7.99 -45.20 -29.71
CA ARG A 263 9.39 -44.73 -29.60
C ARG A 263 10.20 -45.62 -28.63
N PRO A 264 11.53 -45.78 -28.80
CA PRO A 264 12.32 -46.81 -28.11
C PRO A 264 12.88 -46.39 -26.72
N SER A 265 13.21 -47.38 -25.91
CA SER A 265 13.73 -47.27 -24.53
C SER A 265 15.23 -46.98 -24.42
N VAL A 266 15.65 -46.23 -23.39
CA VAL A 266 17.02 -46.29 -22.83
C VAL A 266 16.98 -46.23 -21.29
N ALA A 267 17.97 -46.87 -20.66
CA ALA A 267 18.18 -47.17 -19.23
C ALA A 267 18.14 -45.98 -18.24
N PRO A 268 17.97 -46.23 -16.92
CA PRO A 268 17.93 -45.17 -15.90
C PRO A 268 19.28 -44.46 -15.75
N VAL A 269 19.24 -43.14 -15.63
CA VAL A 269 20.40 -42.33 -15.23
C VAL A 269 20.51 -42.37 -13.71
N VAL A 270 21.68 -42.74 -13.21
CA VAL A 270 22.00 -42.68 -11.78
C VAL A 270 22.39 -41.24 -11.44
N ASP A 271 21.66 -40.61 -10.52
CA ASP A 271 22.05 -39.31 -9.97
C ASP A 271 23.36 -39.45 -9.18
N VAL A 272 24.43 -38.88 -9.72
CA VAL A 272 25.71 -38.76 -9.02
C VAL A 272 25.67 -37.44 -8.25
N GLU A 273 25.29 -37.50 -6.97
CA GLU A 273 25.54 -36.40 -6.03
C GLU A 273 27.04 -36.10 -6.04
N ARG A 274 27.42 -34.91 -6.52
CA ARG A 274 28.76 -34.37 -6.34
C ARG A 274 28.77 -33.44 -5.14
N ASP A 275 29.86 -33.55 -4.41
CA ASP A 275 30.06 -32.95 -3.11
C ASP A 275 29.95 -31.42 -3.15
N VAL A 276 29.33 -30.84 -2.12
CA VAL A 276 28.97 -29.40 -2.05
C VAL A 276 30.18 -28.53 -1.63
N SER A 277 31.36 -29.15 -1.56
CA SER A 277 32.58 -28.67 -0.90
C SER A 277 33.46 -27.71 -1.71
N GLU A 278 33.15 -27.45 -2.99
CA GLU A 278 33.92 -26.52 -3.86
C GLU A 278 33.20 -25.17 -4.16
N LEU A 279 32.12 -24.84 -3.45
CA LEU A 279 31.47 -23.52 -3.58
C LEU A 279 32.26 -22.43 -2.83
N PRO A 280 32.48 -21.23 -3.42
CA PRO A 280 33.13 -20.12 -2.75
C PRO A 280 32.25 -19.61 -1.60
N SER A 281 32.64 -19.98 -0.39
CA SER A 281 31.93 -19.64 0.83
C SER A 281 32.20 -18.19 1.25
N VAL A 282 31.17 -17.53 1.75
CA VAL A 282 31.15 -16.14 2.18
C VAL A 282 31.28 -16.12 3.69
N LYS A 283 32.39 -15.57 4.18
CA LYS A 283 32.63 -15.32 5.60
C LYS A 283 32.31 -13.87 5.96
N VAL A 284 32.56 -12.94 5.03
CA VAL A 284 32.26 -11.52 5.17
C VAL A 284 31.58 -11.02 3.90
N LEU A 285 30.38 -10.48 4.05
CA LEU A 285 29.70 -9.67 3.04
C LEU A 285 29.82 -8.19 3.44
N HIS A 286 30.20 -7.35 2.51
CA HIS A 286 30.34 -5.91 2.72
C HIS A 286 29.59 -5.16 1.61
N MET A 287 28.88 -4.11 2.00
CA MET A 287 28.01 -3.32 1.12
C MET A 287 28.32 -1.84 1.33
N GLU A 288 28.77 -1.15 0.29
CA GLU A 288 28.95 0.30 0.28
C GLU A 288 27.72 0.95 -0.37
N LEU A 289 27.07 1.87 0.33
CA LEU A 289 25.85 2.54 -0.08
C LEU A 289 26.24 3.83 -0.82
N THR A 290 26.06 3.86 -2.15
CA THR A 290 26.63 4.90 -3.00
C THR A 290 25.63 5.99 -3.36
N GLU A 291 24.35 5.65 -3.50
CA GLU A 291 23.27 6.60 -3.81
C GLU A 291 22.00 6.25 -3.04
N ASN A 292 21.20 7.26 -2.68
CA ASN A 292 19.81 7.11 -2.24
C ASN A 292 18.84 7.54 -3.36
N TRP A 293 17.53 7.52 -3.08
CA TRP A 293 16.50 7.89 -4.05
C TRP A 293 16.24 9.40 -4.17
N GLY A 294 16.88 10.24 -3.35
CA GLY A 294 16.76 11.70 -3.42
C GLY A 294 16.80 12.45 -2.09
N SER A 295 16.95 11.76 -0.95
CA SER A 295 17.10 12.44 0.35
C SER A 295 18.42 13.23 0.42
N PRO A 296 18.43 14.48 0.94
CA PRO A 296 19.62 15.33 0.91
C PRO A 296 20.69 14.93 1.93
N ASP A 297 20.29 14.33 3.06
CA ASP A 297 21.10 14.28 4.29
C ASP A 297 21.12 12.90 4.97
N CYS A 298 20.35 11.92 4.50
CA CYS A 298 20.27 10.59 5.11
C CYS A 298 20.13 9.43 4.11
N ILE A 299 20.60 8.25 4.54
CA ILE A 299 20.44 7.00 3.81
C ILE A 299 20.13 5.86 4.80
N GLY A 300 19.28 4.92 4.39
CA GLY A 300 18.82 3.85 5.27
C GLY A 300 18.28 2.62 4.56
N LEU A 301 18.05 1.57 5.35
CA LEU A 301 17.46 0.31 4.96
C LEU A 301 16.56 -0.19 6.09
N THR A 302 15.58 -1.02 5.75
CA THR A 302 14.69 -1.64 6.73
C THR A 302 15.22 -3.00 7.17
N GLY A 303 15.62 -3.86 6.22
CA GLY A 303 16.03 -5.23 6.53
C GLY A 303 16.83 -5.90 5.43
N LEU A 304 17.62 -6.89 5.82
CA LEU A 304 18.44 -7.75 4.97
C LEU A 304 18.18 -9.21 5.32
N GLN A 305 18.15 -10.08 4.31
CA GLN A 305 18.08 -11.53 4.51
C GLN A 305 18.88 -12.25 3.44
N PHE A 306 19.52 -13.36 3.80
CA PHE A 306 20.48 -14.04 2.93
C PHE A 306 19.89 -15.31 2.33
N LEU A 307 20.10 -15.50 1.03
CA LEU A 307 19.68 -16.68 0.30
C LEU A 307 20.91 -17.52 -0.06
N GLY A 308 20.93 -18.76 0.43
CA GLY A 308 21.89 -19.78 0.06
C GLY A 308 21.54 -20.47 -1.26
N PRO A 309 22.22 -21.57 -1.61
CA PRO A 309 21.98 -22.27 -2.86
C PRO A 309 20.54 -22.77 -2.93
N LYS A 310 19.97 -22.80 -4.13
CA LYS A 310 18.55 -23.13 -4.38
C LYS A 310 17.53 -22.14 -3.76
N GLY A 311 17.96 -21.00 -3.21
CA GLY A 311 17.07 -20.00 -2.60
C GLY A 311 16.64 -20.35 -1.18
N VAL A 312 17.38 -21.24 -0.50
CA VAL A 312 17.13 -21.56 0.91
C VAL A 312 17.55 -20.37 1.77
N MET A 313 16.65 -19.89 2.63
CA MET A 313 16.96 -18.82 3.58
C MET A 313 18.08 -19.28 4.52
N LEU A 314 19.17 -18.52 4.59
CA LEU A 314 20.22 -18.74 5.57
C LEU A 314 19.81 -18.12 6.90
N ASP A 315 20.03 -18.86 8.00
CA ASP A 315 19.86 -18.33 9.34
C ASP A 315 20.92 -17.25 9.60
N ALA A 316 20.47 -16.06 10.01
CA ALA A 316 21.32 -14.95 10.39
C ALA A 316 21.68 -14.96 11.89
N THR A 317 21.19 -15.94 12.65
CA THR A 317 21.49 -16.11 14.07
C THR A 317 23.00 -16.23 14.30
N GLY A 318 23.56 -15.33 15.11
CA GLY A 318 25.00 -15.28 15.40
C GLY A 318 25.84 -14.51 14.37
N CYS A 319 25.26 -14.01 13.28
CA CYS A 319 25.95 -13.07 12.39
C CYS A 319 26.25 -11.76 13.12
N GLN A 320 27.46 -11.24 12.94
CA GLN A 320 27.85 -9.92 13.43
C GLN A 320 27.65 -8.89 12.32
N ILE A 321 26.81 -7.88 12.58
CA ILE A 321 26.61 -6.75 11.67
C ILE A 321 27.19 -5.48 12.27
N THR A 322 27.98 -4.76 11.47
CA THR A 322 28.57 -3.47 11.81
C THR A 322 28.33 -2.47 10.71
N ALA A 323 28.22 -1.19 11.07
CA ALA A 323 28.06 -0.10 10.12
C ALA A 323 29.08 1.02 10.35
N SER A 324 29.40 1.78 9.30
CA SER A 324 30.35 2.91 9.37
C SER A 324 29.88 4.05 10.28
N ALA A 325 28.58 4.16 10.53
CA ALA A 325 27.94 5.05 11.48
C ALA A 325 26.70 4.33 12.06
N ALA A 326 26.25 4.74 13.26
CA ALA A 326 25.14 4.10 14.00
C ALA A 326 25.23 2.56 14.06
N SER A 327 26.42 2.03 14.38
CA SER A 327 26.62 0.57 14.43
C SER A 327 25.80 -0.11 15.54
N GLU A 328 25.35 0.63 16.55
CA GLU A 328 24.49 0.15 17.63
C GLU A 328 23.08 -0.22 17.12
N THR A 329 22.56 0.51 16.12
CA THR A 329 21.25 0.24 15.52
C THR A 329 21.32 -0.66 14.28
N ALA A 330 22.51 -0.99 13.78
CA ALA A 330 22.70 -1.83 12.59
C ALA A 330 22.10 -3.25 12.75
N GLN A 331 21.99 -3.75 13.99
CA GLN A 331 21.31 -5.01 14.32
C GLN A 331 19.83 -5.05 13.87
N ARG A 332 19.17 -3.90 13.72
CA ARG A 332 17.79 -3.81 13.21
C ARG A 332 17.66 -4.44 11.83
N LEU A 333 18.68 -4.34 10.98
CA LEU A 333 18.67 -4.92 9.63
C LEU A 333 18.53 -6.46 9.60
N LEU A 334 18.80 -7.15 10.72
CA LEU A 334 18.70 -8.61 10.85
C LEU A 334 17.61 -9.05 11.84
N ASN A 335 16.74 -8.13 12.30
CA ASN A 335 15.71 -8.42 13.32
C ASN A 335 14.50 -9.22 12.78
N GLY A 336 14.36 -9.35 11.45
CA GLY A 336 13.28 -10.07 10.77
C GLY A 336 11.91 -9.35 10.74
N ARG A 337 11.82 -8.10 11.21
CA ARG A 337 10.60 -7.27 11.25
C ARG A 337 10.52 -6.35 10.02
N ASN A 338 10.73 -6.93 8.85
CA ASN A 338 11.08 -6.15 7.66
C ASN A 338 9.87 -5.48 6.97
N LEU A 339 8.66 -6.02 7.13
CA LEU A 339 7.42 -5.41 6.64
C LEU A 339 6.89 -4.40 7.67
N THR A 340 7.47 -3.20 7.69
CA THR A 340 7.20 -2.20 8.73
C THR A 340 7.25 -0.76 8.20
N ARG A 341 6.71 0.18 8.99
CA ARG A 341 6.91 1.63 8.91
C ARG A 341 7.54 2.20 10.20
N ASN A 342 7.73 1.37 11.22
CA ASN A 342 8.24 1.79 12.52
C ASN A 342 9.73 2.12 12.46
N ARG A 343 10.11 3.38 12.74
CA ARG A 343 11.50 3.84 12.70
C ARG A 343 12.42 3.05 13.66
N ASP A 344 11.89 2.43 14.71
CA ASP A 344 12.66 1.59 15.63
C ASP A 344 13.02 0.19 15.11
N ASP A 345 12.29 -0.30 14.11
CA ASP A 345 12.61 -1.56 13.43
C ASP A 345 13.51 -1.33 12.19
N MET A 346 13.89 -0.08 11.88
CA MET A 346 14.66 0.32 10.69
C MET A 346 16.01 0.98 11.04
N TRP A 347 16.93 0.98 10.07
CA TRP A 347 18.26 1.60 10.20
C TRP A 347 18.40 2.79 9.26
N LEU A 348 18.80 3.94 9.81
CA LEU A 348 18.99 5.21 9.11
C LEU A 348 20.23 5.91 9.67
N ILE A 349 20.99 6.57 8.80
CA ILE A 349 22.18 7.36 9.16
C ILE A 349 22.28 8.62 8.30
N SER A 350 23.10 9.57 8.74
CA SER A 350 23.48 10.72 7.92
C SER A 350 24.25 10.28 6.66
N PHE A 351 23.96 10.95 5.54
CA PHE A 351 24.53 10.73 4.22
C PHE A 351 24.95 12.06 3.62
N ALA A 352 26.10 12.08 2.94
CA ALA A 352 26.55 13.21 2.15
C ALA A 352 26.89 12.67 0.75
N PRO A 353 26.21 13.11 -0.33
CA PRO A 353 26.42 12.55 -1.68
C PRO A 353 27.87 12.64 -2.20
N ASN A 354 28.63 13.63 -1.73
CA ASN A 354 30.05 13.84 -2.07
C ASN A 354 31.01 13.31 -0.98
N GLY A 355 30.51 12.64 0.06
CA GLY A 355 31.28 12.07 1.15
C GLY A 355 31.73 10.63 0.86
N PRO A 356 32.44 9.99 1.79
CA PRO A 356 32.69 8.55 1.71
C PRO A 356 31.36 7.79 1.81
N PRO A 357 31.11 6.78 0.96
CA PRO A 357 29.86 6.01 1.00
C PRO A 357 29.74 5.32 2.36
N PRO A 358 28.56 5.34 3.00
CA PRO A 358 28.35 4.56 4.21
C PRO A 358 28.41 3.06 3.93
N ARG A 359 28.80 2.28 4.94
CA ARG A 359 29.17 0.87 4.75
C ARG A 359 28.50 -0.02 5.78
N ILE A 360 27.94 -1.13 5.31
CA ILE A 360 27.39 -2.20 6.14
C ILE A 360 28.26 -3.44 5.93
N THR A 361 28.68 -4.08 7.03
CA THR A 361 29.48 -5.32 6.99
C THR A 361 28.77 -6.38 7.80
N VAL A 362 28.54 -7.54 7.19
CA VAL A 362 27.97 -8.73 7.84
C VAL A 362 29.00 -9.84 7.83
N THR A 363 29.35 -10.32 9.01
CA THR A 363 30.30 -11.42 9.23
C THR A 363 29.54 -12.63 9.73
N PHE A 364 29.62 -13.72 8.97
CA PHE A 364 28.93 -14.97 9.28
C PHE A 364 29.72 -15.78 10.32
N PRO A 365 29.05 -16.49 11.26
CA PRO A 365 29.73 -17.30 12.28
C PRO A 365 30.54 -18.44 11.65
N GLU A 366 30.07 -19.01 10.54
CA GLU A 366 30.82 -19.92 9.66
C GLU A 366 30.72 -19.49 8.19
N PRO A 367 31.67 -19.85 7.30
CA PRO A 367 31.58 -19.52 5.88
C PRO A 367 30.37 -20.19 5.20
N VAL A 368 29.48 -19.41 4.59
CA VAL A 368 28.23 -19.89 3.99
C VAL A 368 28.26 -19.87 2.45
N PRO A 369 27.69 -20.85 1.73
CA PRO A 369 27.72 -20.89 0.27
C PRO A 369 26.77 -19.86 -0.38
N LEU A 370 27.23 -18.61 -0.52
CA LEU A 370 26.43 -17.45 -0.93
C LEU A 370 26.75 -16.94 -2.35
N ILE A 371 27.56 -17.67 -3.14
CA ILE A 371 27.87 -17.36 -4.54
C ILE A 371 27.68 -18.60 -5.42
N ASP A 372 26.96 -18.42 -6.53
CA ASP A 372 26.78 -19.40 -7.60
C ASP A 372 27.98 -19.34 -8.57
N VAL A 373 28.71 -20.45 -8.75
CA VAL A 373 29.80 -20.56 -9.74
C VAL A 373 29.26 -21.26 -10.98
N PRO A 374 29.47 -20.74 -12.20
CA PRO A 374 28.99 -21.40 -13.41
C PRO A 374 29.66 -22.78 -13.58
N CYS A 375 28.91 -23.85 -13.31
CA CYS A 375 29.36 -25.22 -13.54
C CYS A 375 29.40 -25.54 -15.05
N PHE A 376 30.55 -25.31 -15.69
CA PHE A 376 30.77 -25.72 -17.08
C PHE A 376 30.85 -27.25 -17.19
N GLN A 377 29.76 -27.89 -17.59
CA GLN A 377 29.73 -29.32 -17.87
C GLN A 377 30.43 -29.62 -19.21
N ARG A 378 31.76 -29.79 -19.19
CA ARG A 378 32.51 -30.34 -20.33
C ARG A 378 32.23 -31.84 -20.51
N GLY A 379 31.09 -32.15 -21.12
CA GLY A 379 30.80 -33.47 -21.70
C GLY A 379 31.07 -33.46 -23.21
N ILE A 380 31.96 -34.32 -23.69
CA ILE A 380 32.23 -34.49 -25.13
C ILE A 380 31.23 -35.49 -25.70
N ALA A 381 30.23 -35.03 -26.47
CA ALA A 381 29.59 -35.83 -27.52
C ALA A 381 28.68 -34.98 -28.45
N ILE A 382 28.72 -35.34 -29.73
CA ILE A 382 28.04 -34.71 -30.87
C ILE A 382 26.51 -34.74 -30.74
N GLY A 383 25.84 -33.59 -30.89
CA GLY A 383 24.39 -33.51 -31.08
C GLY A 383 23.76 -32.29 -30.41
N LYS A 384 22.88 -31.57 -31.14
CA LYS A 384 22.22 -30.32 -30.72
C LYS A 384 21.67 -30.39 -29.28
N GLN A 385 22.36 -29.78 -28.32
CA GLN A 385 21.85 -29.63 -26.96
C GLN A 385 20.90 -28.44 -26.85
N ARG A 386 19.81 -28.63 -26.10
CA ARG A 386 18.94 -27.56 -25.60
C ARG A 386 19.42 -27.25 -24.18
N GLU A 387 20.17 -26.17 -24.02
CA GLU A 387 20.73 -25.79 -22.71
C GLU A 387 19.62 -25.63 -21.67
N THR A 388 19.69 -26.41 -20.60
CA THR A 388 18.77 -26.30 -19.46
C THR A 388 19.56 -25.78 -18.27
N ARG A 389 19.77 -24.46 -18.21
CA ARG A 389 20.47 -23.82 -17.09
C ARG A 389 19.62 -23.91 -15.81
N ILE A 390 19.99 -24.83 -14.91
CA ILE A 390 19.53 -24.82 -13.52
C ILE A 390 20.25 -23.66 -12.83
N HIS A 391 19.52 -22.57 -12.55
CA HIS A 391 20.07 -21.40 -11.86
C HIS A 391 19.93 -21.60 -10.35
N LEU A 392 21.04 -21.62 -9.61
CA LEU A 392 21.00 -21.75 -8.15
C LEU A 392 20.87 -20.35 -7.54
N LYS A 393 19.70 -20.05 -6.95
CA LYS A 393 19.36 -18.72 -6.39
C LYS A 393 20.13 -18.37 -5.10
N ALA A 394 21.44 -18.15 -5.17
CA ALA A 394 22.19 -17.49 -4.09
C ALA A 394 22.11 -15.96 -4.23
N GLY A 395 21.93 -15.24 -3.13
CA GLY A 395 21.70 -13.78 -3.17
C GLY A 395 21.27 -13.16 -1.85
N ILE A 396 20.70 -11.96 -1.92
CA ILE A 396 20.22 -11.19 -0.77
C ILE A 396 18.83 -10.61 -1.04
N CYS A 397 17.92 -10.79 -0.10
CA CYS A 397 16.63 -10.08 -0.06
C CYS A 397 16.85 -8.74 0.67
N VAL A 398 16.37 -7.65 0.09
CA VAL A 398 16.52 -6.30 0.65
C VAL A 398 15.14 -5.66 0.84
N TRP A 399 14.90 -5.15 2.05
CA TRP A 399 13.81 -4.24 2.34
C TRP A 399 14.38 -2.84 2.50
N ASN A 400 13.99 -1.96 1.61
CA ASN A 400 14.47 -0.58 1.58
C ASN A 400 13.74 0.30 2.61
N TYR A 401 14.29 1.46 2.98
CA TYR A 401 13.75 2.27 4.08
C TYR A 401 12.31 2.76 3.82
N ASN A 402 11.38 2.51 4.75
CA ASN A 402 9.92 2.54 4.47
C ASN A 402 9.06 3.33 5.48
N ALA A 403 9.61 4.32 6.20
CA ALA A 403 8.85 5.03 7.25
C ALA A 403 7.60 5.77 6.73
N SER A 404 7.73 6.48 5.61
CA SER A 404 6.64 7.16 4.92
C SER A 404 6.98 7.29 3.42
N PRO A 405 6.03 7.71 2.55
CA PRO A 405 6.30 7.94 1.13
C PRO A 405 7.37 9.01 0.86
N GLU A 406 7.51 9.98 1.77
CA GLU A 406 8.52 11.05 1.75
C GLU A 406 9.86 10.51 2.25
N MET A 407 9.85 9.81 3.39
CA MET A 407 11.07 9.28 3.97
C MET A 407 11.65 8.09 3.21
N SER A 408 10.89 7.41 2.35
CA SER A 408 11.41 6.34 1.49
C SER A 408 12.38 6.83 0.41
N TYR A 409 12.47 8.13 0.15
CA TYR A 409 13.56 8.73 -0.64
C TYR A 409 14.94 8.66 0.05
N ALA A 410 14.99 8.40 1.36
CA ALA A 410 16.22 8.03 2.07
C ALA A 410 16.62 6.55 1.87
N GLY A 411 15.78 5.76 1.20
CA GLY A 411 16.14 4.39 0.81
C GLY A 411 17.36 4.36 -0.12
N VAL A 412 18.17 3.30 -0.01
CA VAL A 412 19.31 3.06 -0.90
C VAL A 412 18.82 2.85 -2.33
N ARG A 413 19.44 3.53 -3.29
CA ARG A 413 19.20 3.35 -4.72
C ARG A 413 20.31 2.54 -5.38
N SER A 414 21.56 2.78 -5.01
CA SER A 414 22.73 2.12 -5.59
C SER A 414 23.66 1.67 -4.47
N ALA A 415 24.20 0.45 -4.60
CA ALA A 415 25.20 -0.06 -3.66
C ALA A 415 26.24 -0.94 -4.37
N GLN A 416 27.48 -0.93 -3.88
CA GLN A 416 28.54 -1.83 -4.33
C GLN A 416 28.73 -2.97 -3.32
N LEU A 417 28.62 -4.21 -3.79
CA LEU A 417 28.84 -5.40 -2.97
C LEU A 417 30.29 -5.89 -3.06
N TYR A 418 30.79 -6.40 -1.94
CA TYR A 418 32.08 -7.07 -1.80
C TYR A 418 31.91 -8.35 -1.00
N VAL A 419 32.48 -9.46 -1.47
CA VAL A 419 32.48 -10.76 -0.79
C VAL A 419 33.91 -11.15 -0.47
N ASN A 420 34.19 -11.40 0.82
CA ASN A 420 35.52 -11.70 1.34
C ASN A 420 36.58 -10.68 0.85
N GLY A 421 36.21 -9.40 0.79
CA GLY A 421 37.06 -8.30 0.32
C GLY A 421 37.19 -8.12 -1.20
N LYS A 422 36.57 -8.98 -2.03
CA LYS A 422 36.55 -8.85 -3.49
C LYS A 422 35.23 -8.24 -3.97
N PRO A 423 35.23 -7.20 -4.82
CA PRO A 423 33.99 -6.63 -5.34
C PRO A 423 33.25 -7.64 -6.23
N ILE A 424 31.93 -7.68 -6.10
CA ILE A 424 31.05 -8.27 -7.12
C ILE A 424 31.03 -7.31 -8.33
N MET A 425 30.99 -7.85 -9.54
CA MET A 425 31.04 -7.02 -10.75
C MET A 425 29.75 -6.19 -10.90
N GLY A 426 29.90 -4.86 -10.84
CA GLY A 426 28.81 -3.89 -10.95
C GLY A 426 28.17 -3.51 -9.61
N SER A 427 27.56 -2.33 -9.56
CA SER A 427 26.69 -1.93 -8.47
C SER A 427 25.30 -2.59 -8.61
N ILE A 428 24.69 -2.91 -7.49
CA ILE A 428 23.29 -3.34 -7.43
C ILE A 428 22.39 -2.11 -7.44
N LEU A 429 21.26 -2.18 -8.16
CA LEU A 429 20.23 -1.17 -8.16
C LEU A 429 19.07 -1.63 -7.27
N LEU A 430 18.78 -0.86 -6.23
CA LEU A 430 17.79 -1.18 -5.21
C LEU A 430 16.53 -0.33 -5.41
N ARG A 431 15.38 -1.01 -5.51
CA ARG A 431 14.05 -0.44 -5.69
C ARG A 431 13.67 0.43 -4.48
N LYS A 432 13.07 1.60 -4.74
CA LYS A 432 12.53 2.47 -3.68
C LYS A 432 11.46 1.72 -2.87
N ALA A 433 11.39 1.95 -1.56
CA ALA A 433 10.26 1.43 -0.78
C ALA A 433 9.00 2.27 -1.05
N PRO A 434 7.79 1.67 -1.00
CA PRO A 434 6.55 2.39 -1.27
C PRO A 434 6.18 3.47 -0.22
N GLY A 435 6.71 3.38 1.00
CA GLY A 435 6.30 4.22 2.13
C GLY A 435 5.04 3.73 2.86
N TYR A 436 4.51 2.58 2.47
CA TYR A 436 3.35 1.90 3.06
C TYR A 436 3.60 0.38 3.15
N VAL A 437 2.66 -0.37 3.71
CA VAL A 437 2.78 -1.83 3.96
C VAL A 437 1.59 -2.62 3.42
N TYR A 438 1.10 -2.23 2.23
CA TYR A 438 0.01 -2.92 1.53
C TYR A 438 0.44 -4.29 0.96
N PHE A 439 1.73 -4.44 0.66
CA PHE A 439 2.35 -5.67 0.16
C PHE A 439 3.78 -5.80 0.70
N ASP A 440 4.36 -7.00 0.58
CA ASP A 440 5.76 -7.20 0.91
C ASP A 440 6.65 -6.58 -0.17
N PHE A 441 7.31 -5.47 0.15
CA PHE A 441 8.14 -4.70 -0.77
C PHE A 441 9.58 -5.25 -0.90
N VAL A 442 9.85 -6.46 -0.40
CA VAL A 442 11.11 -7.20 -0.56
C VAL A 442 11.60 -7.24 -2.02
N GLN A 443 12.89 -6.97 -2.23
CA GLN A 443 13.53 -7.12 -3.53
C GLN A 443 14.55 -8.27 -3.49
N ASP A 444 14.40 -9.24 -4.39
CA ASP A 444 15.29 -10.41 -4.50
C ASP A 444 16.51 -10.12 -5.40
N ILE A 445 17.68 -9.91 -4.80
CA ILE A 445 18.93 -9.63 -5.51
C ILE A 445 19.76 -10.92 -5.66
N ALA A 446 19.64 -11.58 -6.82
CA ALA A 446 20.47 -12.72 -7.19
C ALA A 446 21.84 -12.25 -7.73
N PHE A 447 22.95 -12.65 -7.08
CA PHE A 447 24.29 -12.14 -7.41
C PHE A 447 24.76 -12.44 -8.85
N ASN A 448 24.28 -13.53 -9.44
CA ASN A 448 24.56 -13.87 -10.84
C ASN A 448 23.86 -12.95 -11.86
N LYS A 449 22.81 -12.20 -11.46
CA LYS A 449 22.11 -11.22 -12.29
C LYS A 449 22.62 -9.78 -12.10
N CYS A 450 23.24 -9.46 -10.95
CA CYS A 450 23.79 -8.12 -10.65
C CYS A 450 24.75 -7.60 -11.74
N ILE A 451 25.43 -8.50 -12.45
CA ILE A 451 26.46 -8.22 -13.45
C ILE A 451 25.92 -7.45 -14.69
N LEU A 452 24.59 -7.41 -14.90
CA LEU A 452 24.02 -7.08 -16.21
C LEU A 452 23.19 -5.79 -16.31
N PHE A 453 22.95 -5.02 -15.24
CA PHE A 453 22.20 -3.76 -15.38
C PHE A 453 23.06 -2.63 -15.96
N ARG A 454 23.26 -2.68 -17.29
CA ARG A 454 23.48 -1.46 -18.08
C ARG A 454 22.11 -0.97 -18.53
N PRO A 455 21.60 0.19 -18.06
CA PRO A 455 20.39 0.76 -18.62
C PRO A 455 20.63 0.98 -20.13
N LEU A 456 19.69 0.53 -20.97
CA LEU A 456 19.75 0.81 -22.40
C LEU A 456 19.64 2.32 -22.58
N SER A 457 20.66 2.92 -23.21
CA SER A 457 20.67 4.35 -23.49
C SER A 457 19.43 4.73 -24.31
N ARG A 458 18.57 5.61 -23.76
CA ARG A 458 17.54 6.29 -24.55
C ARG A 458 18.26 7.02 -25.70
N PRO A 459 17.86 6.80 -26.97
CA PRO A 459 16.48 7.02 -27.40
C PRO A 459 15.78 5.84 -28.12
N ASN A 460 16.31 4.61 -28.09
CA ASN A 460 15.90 3.57 -29.04
C ASN A 460 14.76 2.61 -28.60
N THR A 461 14.24 2.67 -27.37
CA THR A 461 13.42 1.57 -26.82
C THR A 461 11.89 1.75 -26.89
N ARG A 462 11.35 2.92 -27.24
CA ARG A 462 9.89 3.23 -27.24
C ARG A 462 9.14 2.61 -26.04
N SER A 463 9.65 2.86 -24.84
CA SER A 463 9.19 2.18 -23.63
C SER A 463 9.65 2.92 -22.37
N ILE A 464 8.88 2.76 -21.32
CA ILE A 464 9.21 3.25 -19.98
C ILE A 464 9.85 2.10 -19.20
N ASN A 465 10.96 2.40 -18.54
CA ASN A 465 11.69 1.47 -17.71
C ASN A 465 11.45 1.83 -16.25
N GLY A 466 10.99 0.88 -15.44
CA GLY A 466 10.78 1.09 -14.01
C GLY A 466 10.65 -0.21 -13.24
N PHE A 467 10.57 -0.11 -11.92
CA PHE A 467 10.40 -1.24 -11.02
C PHE A 467 8.94 -1.51 -10.64
N ILE A 468 8.16 -0.46 -10.35
CA ILE A 468 6.79 -0.55 -9.87
C ILE A 468 5.87 0.17 -10.86
N TYR A 469 4.91 -0.57 -11.40
CA TYR A 469 3.80 -0.05 -12.20
C TYR A 469 2.56 -0.06 -11.32
N GLN A 470 2.09 1.12 -10.91
CA GLN A 470 0.89 1.28 -10.09
C GLN A 470 -0.28 1.71 -10.97
N LEU A 471 -1.37 0.94 -10.94
CA LEU A 471 -2.67 1.29 -11.52
C LEU A 471 -3.58 1.73 -10.36
N GLN A 472 -3.97 3.00 -10.33
CA GLN A 472 -4.89 3.57 -9.34
C GLN A 472 -6.26 3.76 -9.98
N LEU A 473 -7.26 3.07 -9.41
CA LEU A 473 -8.63 3.05 -9.90
C LEU A 473 -9.41 4.14 -9.17
N LEU A 474 -9.81 5.18 -9.90
CA LEU A 474 -10.33 6.41 -9.31
C LEU A 474 -11.85 6.39 -9.11
N SER A 475 -12.59 5.83 -10.07
CA SER A 475 -14.05 5.68 -9.98
C SER A 475 -14.54 4.46 -10.75
N THR A 476 -15.79 4.06 -10.50
CA THR A 476 -16.53 3.06 -11.27
C THR A 476 -17.40 3.71 -12.35
N TRP A 477 -18.13 2.91 -13.11
CA TRP A 477 -19.20 3.34 -14.02
C TRP A 477 -20.57 3.53 -13.34
N GLY A 478 -20.72 3.16 -12.05
CA GLY A 478 -21.97 3.36 -11.32
C GLY A 478 -22.17 2.53 -10.03
N ASP A 479 -21.25 1.64 -9.63
CA ASP A 479 -21.32 0.95 -8.32
C ASP A 479 -20.43 1.67 -7.29
N GLU A 480 -21.02 2.10 -6.19
CA GLU A 480 -20.34 2.87 -5.13
C GLU A 480 -19.49 2.00 -4.19
N PHE A 481 -19.79 0.70 -4.11
CA PHE A 481 -19.25 -0.21 -3.11
C PHE A 481 -18.16 -1.13 -3.65
N TYR A 482 -18.16 -1.42 -4.96
CA TYR A 482 -17.30 -2.43 -5.56
C TYR A 482 -16.71 -1.99 -6.90
N ILE A 483 -15.40 -2.16 -7.04
CA ILE A 483 -14.64 -1.88 -8.26
C ILE A 483 -13.87 -3.13 -8.69
N GLY A 484 -13.84 -3.40 -9.99
CA GLY A 484 -13.23 -4.61 -10.52
C GLY A 484 -12.65 -4.46 -11.92
N LEU A 485 -11.91 -5.49 -12.31
CA LEU A 485 -11.37 -5.67 -13.66
C LEU A 485 -11.45 -7.16 -14.02
N ASN A 486 -11.47 -7.45 -15.31
CA ASN A 486 -11.29 -8.81 -15.80
C ASN A 486 -9.80 -9.21 -15.79
N GLY A 487 -8.91 -8.31 -16.21
CA GLY A 487 -7.47 -8.61 -16.22
C GLY A 487 -6.58 -7.49 -16.76
N ILE A 488 -5.27 -7.69 -16.67
CA ILE A 488 -4.23 -6.77 -17.12
C ILE A 488 -3.11 -7.52 -17.86
N GLU A 489 -2.57 -6.91 -18.91
CA GLU A 489 -1.41 -7.46 -19.66
C GLU A 489 -0.34 -6.37 -19.83
N PHE A 490 0.92 -6.77 -19.73
CA PHE A 490 2.09 -5.90 -19.89
C PHE A 490 2.91 -6.38 -21.09
N TYR A 491 3.29 -5.46 -21.98
CA TYR A 491 4.07 -5.78 -23.18
C TYR A 491 5.43 -5.10 -23.15
N ASP A 492 6.48 -5.83 -23.49
CA ASP A 492 7.84 -5.29 -23.56
C ASP A 492 8.08 -4.44 -24.82
N HIS A 493 9.29 -3.92 -24.95
CA HIS A 493 9.76 -3.17 -26.11
C HIS A 493 9.89 -3.99 -27.43
N GLN A 494 9.64 -5.30 -27.43
CA GLN A 494 9.51 -6.17 -28.60
C GLN A 494 8.06 -6.61 -28.88
N ASP A 495 7.07 -5.93 -28.29
CA ASP A 495 5.64 -6.32 -28.36
C ASP A 495 5.38 -7.75 -27.83
N GLN A 496 6.25 -8.29 -26.98
CA GLN A 496 6.05 -9.60 -26.34
C GLN A 496 5.36 -9.44 -24.99
N LEU A 497 4.45 -10.36 -24.67
CA LEU A 497 3.77 -10.40 -23.39
C LEU A 497 4.77 -10.70 -22.27
N ILE A 498 4.92 -9.76 -21.33
CA ILE A 498 5.71 -9.93 -20.11
C ILE A 498 4.95 -10.89 -19.20
N LYS A 499 5.60 -11.99 -18.83
CA LYS A 499 5.04 -12.95 -17.89
C LYS A 499 5.10 -12.41 -16.45
N VAL A 500 4.02 -11.75 -16.04
CA VAL A 500 3.78 -11.40 -14.64
C VAL A 500 3.47 -12.68 -13.86
N HIS A 501 4.03 -12.84 -12.67
CA HIS A 501 3.72 -13.93 -11.74
C HIS A 501 2.96 -13.38 -10.51
N PRO A 502 2.25 -14.21 -9.71
CA PRO A 502 1.57 -13.76 -8.49
C PRO A 502 2.50 -13.02 -7.52
N GLN A 503 3.76 -13.45 -7.39
CA GLN A 503 4.79 -12.76 -6.60
C GLN A 503 5.15 -11.34 -7.08
N ASN A 504 4.80 -10.98 -8.32
CA ASN A 504 4.99 -9.65 -8.88
C ASN A 504 3.72 -8.80 -8.75
N LEU A 505 2.62 -9.34 -8.25
CA LEU A 505 1.33 -8.68 -8.20
C LEU A 505 0.92 -8.42 -6.76
N ALA A 506 0.40 -7.22 -6.51
CA ALA A 506 -0.35 -6.92 -5.31
C ALA A 506 -1.56 -6.06 -5.65
N ALA A 507 -2.63 -6.20 -4.87
CA ALA A 507 -3.77 -5.29 -4.93
C ALA A 507 -4.11 -4.78 -3.52
N PHE A 508 -4.52 -3.51 -3.43
CA PHE A 508 -5.02 -2.92 -2.21
C PHE A 508 -6.33 -2.15 -2.45
N PRO A 509 -7.46 -2.58 -1.87
CA PRO A 509 -7.60 -3.83 -1.12
C PRO A 509 -7.40 -5.07 -2.01
N GLU A 510 -7.12 -6.23 -1.40
CA GLU A 510 -6.75 -7.43 -2.17
C GLU A 510 -7.94 -7.97 -2.98
N SER A 511 -9.10 -8.15 -2.35
CA SER A 511 -10.35 -8.57 -2.98
C SER A 511 -11.52 -8.35 -2.01
N VAL A 512 -12.74 -8.70 -2.42
CA VAL A 512 -13.92 -8.77 -1.53
C VAL A 512 -13.74 -9.68 -0.31
N ASN A 513 -12.76 -10.58 -0.28
CA ASN A 513 -12.45 -11.42 0.89
C ASN A 513 -11.89 -10.65 2.11
N ILE A 514 -11.63 -9.34 2.00
CA ILE A 514 -11.33 -8.52 3.19
C ILE A 514 -12.56 -8.29 4.07
N LEU A 515 -13.77 -8.45 3.51
CA LEU A 515 -15.02 -8.12 4.19
C LEU A 515 -15.38 -9.24 5.18
N PRO A 516 -15.73 -8.95 6.46
CA PRO A 516 -15.93 -9.98 7.48
C PRO A 516 -16.99 -11.05 7.16
N THR A 517 -17.93 -10.72 6.28
CA THR A 517 -19.05 -11.57 5.85
C THR A 517 -18.73 -12.42 4.61
N VAL A 518 -17.62 -12.16 3.91
CA VAL A 518 -17.23 -12.82 2.66
C VAL A 518 -16.09 -13.80 2.94
N ASN A 519 -16.27 -15.07 2.57
CA ASN A 519 -15.26 -16.11 2.78
C ASN A 519 -15.09 -16.97 1.53
N GLY A 520 -13.89 -17.01 0.96
CA GLY A 520 -13.55 -17.88 -0.16
C GLY A 520 -14.20 -17.46 -1.49
N ASP A 521 -14.50 -16.17 -1.67
CA ASP A 521 -14.95 -15.64 -2.95
C ASP A 521 -13.83 -15.78 -3.99
N PRO A 522 -14.11 -16.30 -5.19
CA PRO A 522 -13.08 -16.63 -6.17
C PRO A 522 -12.50 -15.41 -6.89
N ARG A 523 -12.98 -14.18 -6.63
CA ARG A 523 -12.55 -12.95 -7.33
C ARG A 523 -11.28 -12.32 -6.75
N THR A 524 -10.23 -13.14 -6.58
CA THR A 524 -8.93 -12.73 -6.01
C THR A 524 -8.08 -11.94 -7.01
N SER A 525 -7.06 -11.24 -6.50
CA SER A 525 -6.15 -10.44 -7.32
C SER A 525 -5.37 -11.24 -8.36
N GLU A 526 -5.05 -12.52 -8.10
CA GLU A 526 -4.35 -13.39 -9.05
C GLU A 526 -5.08 -13.55 -10.40
N ASN A 527 -6.42 -13.43 -10.41
CA ASN A 527 -7.22 -13.50 -11.64
C ASN A 527 -6.85 -12.38 -12.63
N LEU A 528 -6.27 -11.26 -12.16
CA LEU A 528 -5.83 -10.18 -13.04
C LEU A 528 -4.78 -10.61 -14.07
N ILE A 529 -4.06 -11.71 -13.82
CA ILE A 529 -2.92 -12.16 -14.62
C ILE A 529 -3.05 -13.62 -15.09
N ASP A 530 -4.24 -14.22 -15.01
CA ASP A 530 -4.48 -15.62 -15.39
C ASP A 530 -4.56 -15.84 -16.92
N GLY A 531 -4.79 -14.76 -17.68
CA GLY A 531 -4.88 -14.74 -19.14
C GLY A 531 -6.28 -15.00 -19.71
N VAL A 532 -7.31 -15.19 -18.87
CA VAL A 532 -8.70 -15.50 -19.26
C VAL A 532 -9.52 -14.22 -19.35
N ASN A 533 -9.00 -13.23 -20.09
CA ASN A 533 -9.46 -11.84 -20.03
C ASN A 533 -10.89 -11.59 -20.53
N ASP A 534 -11.39 -12.28 -21.58
CA ASP A 534 -12.75 -12.08 -22.09
C ASP A 534 -13.74 -13.11 -21.51
N THR A 535 -14.32 -12.79 -20.36
CA THR A 535 -15.09 -13.74 -19.55
C THR A 535 -16.13 -13.04 -18.68
N ALA A 536 -17.17 -13.77 -18.29
CA ALA A 536 -18.12 -13.37 -17.24
C ALA A 536 -18.05 -14.30 -16.01
N SER A 537 -17.09 -15.24 -15.97
CA SER A 537 -16.93 -16.15 -14.84
C SER A 537 -16.27 -15.46 -13.65
N ALA A 538 -16.88 -15.56 -12.47
CA ALA A 538 -16.33 -15.01 -11.23
C ALA A 538 -14.96 -15.61 -10.85
N SER A 539 -14.60 -16.79 -11.38
CA SER A 539 -13.29 -17.43 -11.18
C SER A 539 -12.15 -16.85 -12.02
N HIS A 540 -12.44 -15.89 -12.90
CA HIS A 540 -11.52 -15.31 -13.88
C HIS A 540 -11.71 -13.79 -13.97
N MET A 541 -12.14 -13.16 -12.87
CA MET A 541 -12.28 -11.71 -12.74
C MET A 541 -11.87 -11.31 -11.33
N TRP A 542 -11.42 -10.08 -11.15
CA TRP A 542 -11.08 -9.53 -9.85
C TRP A 542 -12.11 -8.50 -9.40
N LEU A 543 -12.43 -8.49 -8.11
CA LEU A 543 -13.31 -7.49 -7.50
C LEU A 543 -12.84 -7.18 -6.08
N THR A 544 -12.77 -5.89 -5.76
CA THR A 544 -12.45 -5.37 -4.44
C THR A 544 -13.52 -4.36 -4.01
N PRO A 545 -13.79 -4.18 -2.70
CA PRO A 545 -14.58 -3.04 -2.27
C PRO A 545 -13.85 -1.73 -2.56
N VAL A 546 -14.63 -0.70 -2.83
CA VAL A 546 -14.22 0.71 -2.73
C VAL A 546 -14.20 1.05 -1.24
N LEU A 547 -13.10 1.63 -0.75
CA LEU A 547 -12.99 2.04 0.65
C LEU A 547 -13.10 3.57 0.76
N PRO A 548 -13.78 4.10 1.80
CA PRO A 548 -13.84 5.54 2.03
C PRO A 548 -12.45 6.18 2.02
N ASN A 549 -12.33 7.29 1.28
CA ASN A 549 -11.10 8.08 1.09
C ASN A 549 -9.89 7.27 0.56
N ARG A 550 -10.12 6.09 -0.05
CA ARG A 550 -9.03 5.20 -0.52
C ARG A 550 -9.37 4.53 -1.85
N TYR A 551 -8.70 5.01 -2.89
CA TYR A 551 -8.65 4.36 -4.20
C TYR A 551 -8.15 2.92 -4.12
N ALA A 552 -8.80 2.03 -4.86
CA ALA A 552 -8.26 0.71 -5.15
C ALA A 552 -7.00 0.85 -6.00
N ARG A 553 -5.96 0.07 -5.68
CA ARG A 553 -4.65 0.12 -6.35
C ARG A 553 -4.21 -1.29 -6.71
N ILE A 554 -3.66 -1.44 -7.91
CA ILE A 554 -2.94 -2.64 -8.35
C ILE A 554 -1.48 -2.25 -8.54
N PHE A 555 -0.57 -3.11 -8.10
CA PHE A 555 0.87 -2.93 -8.21
C PHE A 555 1.46 -4.11 -8.98
N VAL A 556 2.20 -3.83 -10.05
CA VAL A 556 3.04 -4.81 -10.74
C VAL A 556 4.50 -4.46 -10.48
N ILE A 557 5.19 -5.34 -9.76
CA ILE A 557 6.44 -5.09 -9.04
C ILE A 557 7.52 -6.04 -9.56
N PHE A 558 8.60 -5.49 -10.09
CA PHE A 558 9.74 -6.24 -10.62
C PHE A 558 10.98 -6.08 -9.74
N ASP A 559 11.81 -7.13 -9.64
CA ASP A 559 13.10 -7.08 -8.92
C ASP A 559 14.22 -6.42 -9.73
N LEU A 560 14.01 -6.25 -11.04
CA LEU A 560 14.88 -5.55 -11.97
C LEU A 560 14.04 -4.54 -12.76
N PRO A 561 14.59 -3.36 -13.11
CA PRO A 561 13.88 -2.42 -13.96
C PRO A 561 13.49 -3.09 -15.28
N THR A 562 12.21 -3.05 -15.60
CA THR A 562 11.62 -3.74 -16.74
C THR A 562 11.11 -2.71 -17.75
N TYR A 563 11.39 -2.92 -19.03
CA TYR A 563 10.95 -2.02 -20.10
C TYR A 563 9.55 -2.42 -20.58
N VAL A 564 8.55 -1.58 -20.32
CA VAL A 564 7.16 -1.76 -20.75
C VAL A 564 6.82 -0.74 -21.84
N SER A 565 6.28 -1.21 -22.96
CA SER A 565 5.87 -0.38 -24.10
C SER A 565 4.35 -0.27 -24.25
N GLN A 566 3.57 -1.21 -23.72
CA GLN A 566 2.12 -1.13 -23.71
C GLN A 566 1.56 -1.84 -22.47
N ILE A 567 0.49 -1.28 -21.90
CA ILE A 567 -0.34 -1.90 -20.87
C ILE A 567 -1.74 -2.08 -21.45
N ARG A 568 -2.36 -3.25 -21.22
CA ARG A 568 -3.77 -3.50 -21.54
C ARG A 568 -4.55 -3.74 -20.26
N ILE A 569 -5.74 -3.17 -20.20
CA ILE A 569 -6.66 -3.26 -19.08
C ILE A 569 -8.01 -3.73 -19.61
N TYR A 570 -8.47 -4.87 -19.11
CA TYR A 570 -9.74 -5.51 -19.46
C TYR A 570 -10.76 -5.21 -18.37
N ASN A 571 -11.83 -4.49 -18.71
CA ASN A 571 -12.76 -3.92 -17.72
C ASN A 571 -13.77 -4.96 -17.20
N TYR A 572 -14.31 -4.78 -15.99
CA TYR A 572 -15.20 -5.77 -15.37
C TYR A 572 -16.46 -6.04 -16.20
N ARG A 573 -16.66 -7.28 -16.65
CA ARG A 573 -17.75 -7.63 -17.57
C ARG A 573 -19.08 -7.98 -16.88
N LYS A 574 -19.04 -8.68 -15.74
CA LYS A 574 -20.24 -9.35 -15.19
C LYS A 574 -21.36 -8.38 -14.77
N THR A 575 -21.00 -7.20 -14.30
CA THR A 575 -21.89 -6.06 -13.99
C THR A 575 -21.09 -4.80 -14.37
N PRO A 576 -21.24 -4.27 -15.60
CA PRO A 576 -20.38 -3.21 -16.12
C PRO A 576 -20.29 -1.95 -15.25
N GLU A 577 -21.29 -1.71 -14.41
CA GLU A 577 -21.38 -0.62 -13.43
C GLU A 577 -20.24 -0.69 -12.40
N ARG A 578 -19.75 -1.91 -12.09
CA ARG A 578 -18.55 -2.18 -11.24
C ARG A 578 -17.23 -2.05 -12.00
N GLY A 579 -17.28 -1.86 -13.31
CA GLY A 579 -16.10 -1.60 -14.11
C GLY A 579 -15.45 -0.28 -13.72
N VAL A 580 -14.13 -0.22 -13.81
CA VAL A 580 -13.37 1.02 -13.67
C VAL A 580 -13.84 2.00 -14.75
N ARG A 581 -14.07 3.26 -14.37
CA ARG A 581 -14.23 4.37 -15.31
C ARG A 581 -12.94 5.17 -15.37
N HIS A 582 -12.56 5.88 -14.32
CA HIS A 582 -11.33 6.68 -14.32
C HIS A 582 -10.14 5.90 -13.76
N ILE A 583 -8.98 5.99 -14.42
CA ILE A 583 -7.73 5.33 -14.00
C ILE A 583 -6.51 6.24 -14.19
N THR A 584 -5.57 6.17 -13.25
CA THR A 584 -4.22 6.74 -13.36
C THR A 584 -3.19 5.61 -13.30
N ILE A 585 -2.18 5.67 -14.15
CA ILE A 585 -1.03 4.75 -14.14
C ILE A 585 0.23 5.54 -13.84
N SER A 586 1.01 5.08 -12.87
CA SER A 586 2.33 5.61 -12.56
C SER A 586 3.42 4.52 -12.61
N VAL A 587 4.65 4.96 -12.88
CA VAL A 587 5.85 4.12 -12.92
C VAL A 587 6.91 4.76 -12.02
N ASP A 588 7.33 4.05 -10.98
CA ASP A 588 8.27 4.55 -9.96
C ASP A 588 7.88 5.97 -9.46
N ASP A 589 6.63 6.11 -9.01
CA ASP A 589 5.95 7.33 -8.53
C ASP A 589 5.65 8.42 -9.59
N LEU A 590 6.10 8.27 -10.84
CA LEU A 590 5.81 9.24 -11.91
C LEU A 590 4.55 8.83 -12.69
N ILE A 591 3.55 9.71 -12.78
CA ILE A 591 2.35 9.47 -13.61
C ILE A 591 2.74 9.42 -15.09
N VAL A 592 2.33 8.34 -15.78
CA VAL A 592 2.59 8.11 -17.21
C VAL A 592 1.31 8.07 -18.05
N PHE A 593 0.15 7.90 -17.42
CA PHE A 593 -1.17 7.93 -18.07
C PHE A 593 -2.25 8.31 -17.05
N SER A 594 -3.24 9.08 -17.50
CA SER A 594 -4.50 9.28 -16.77
C SER A 594 -5.63 9.39 -17.81
N GLY A 595 -6.77 8.75 -17.56
CA GLY A 595 -7.89 8.74 -18.50
C GLY A 595 -9.02 7.76 -18.16
N GLU A 596 -9.94 7.58 -19.09
CA GLU A 596 -11.09 6.68 -18.93
C GLU A 596 -10.84 5.27 -19.51
N VAL A 597 -11.38 4.26 -18.84
CA VAL A 597 -11.50 2.86 -19.29
C VAL A 597 -12.92 2.66 -19.82
N PRO A 598 -13.12 2.22 -21.08
CA PRO A 598 -14.45 2.03 -21.64
C PRO A 598 -15.24 0.95 -20.88
N PRO A 599 -16.58 1.08 -20.76
CA PRO A 599 -17.41 0.11 -20.05
C PRO A 599 -17.56 -1.18 -20.85
N SER A 600 -17.53 -2.32 -20.18
CA SER A 600 -17.82 -3.62 -20.80
C SER A 600 -19.30 -3.72 -21.21
N SER A 601 -19.60 -4.55 -22.21
CA SER A 601 -20.99 -4.93 -22.52
C SER A 601 -21.30 -6.31 -21.96
N GLN A 602 -22.59 -6.69 -21.92
CA GLN A 602 -23.00 -8.04 -21.53
C GLN A 602 -22.34 -9.13 -22.41
N GLU A 603 -22.06 -8.82 -23.68
CA GLU A 603 -21.50 -9.76 -24.65
C GLU A 603 -19.97 -9.76 -24.69
N LYS A 604 -19.31 -8.62 -24.41
CA LYS A 604 -17.87 -8.44 -24.65
C LYS A 604 -17.19 -7.61 -23.57
N THR A 605 -16.04 -8.09 -23.13
CA THR A 605 -15.15 -7.36 -22.21
C THR A 605 -14.51 -6.17 -22.92
N ALA A 606 -14.64 -4.98 -22.34
CA ALA A 606 -14.01 -3.77 -22.88
C ALA A 606 -12.51 -3.74 -22.58
N LEU A 607 -11.75 -3.10 -23.46
CA LEU A 607 -10.28 -3.08 -23.44
C LEU A 607 -9.78 -1.65 -23.60
N LEU A 608 -9.04 -1.14 -22.61
CA LEU A 608 -8.16 0.01 -22.76
C LEU A 608 -6.75 -0.46 -23.09
N ALA A 609 -6.14 0.10 -24.14
CA ALA A 609 -4.76 -0.15 -24.53
C ALA A 609 -3.93 1.13 -24.37
N VAL A 610 -3.15 1.21 -23.28
CA VAL A 610 -2.27 2.34 -22.99
C VAL A 610 -0.91 2.11 -23.65
N SER A 611 -0.55 2.98 -24.60
CA SER A 611 0.78 3.00 -25.22
C SER A 611 1.74 3.80 -24.35
N LEU A 612 2.90 3.22 -24.03
CA LEU A 612 4.04 3.88 -23.38
C LEU A 612 5.18 4.13 -24.39
N ARG A 613 4.82 4.24 -25.67
CA ARG A 613 5.68 4.44 -26.85
C ARG A 613 5.69 5.92 -27.26
N GLU A 614 6.40 6.74 -26.50
CA GLU A 614 6.87 8.06 -26.96
C GLU A 614 8.28 7.96 -27.56
#